data_AF-A0A6G3CTU7-F1
#
_entry.id   AF-A0A6G3CTU7-F1
#
_cell.length_a   1.000
_cell.length_b   1.000
_cell.length_c   1.000
_cell.angle_alpha   90.00
_cell.angle_beta   90.00
_cell.angle_gamma   90.00
#
_symmetry.space_group_name_H-M   'P 1'
#
loop_
_entity.id
_entity.type
_entity.pdbx_description
1 polymer ?
#
loop_
_entity_poly.entity_id
_entity_poly.type
_entity_poly.pdbx_seq_one_letter_code
_entity_poly.pdbx_strand_id
1 'polypeptide(L)'
;ELRLSLECLWADIAVHGLRKPTAIPLVGSGLARVELELEQLMILIIDTFLASSRSERHTPELRIVVRPGDLHAIRISEVARFVEALDHHGQAPGDLRGRLLDSATFTAKGHARS
;
A
#
# COMPACT_ATOMS: atom_id res chain seq x y z
N GLU A 1 -8.33 10.67 2.91
CA GLU A 1 -8.36 10.77 1.44
C GLU A 1 -7.79 9.54 0.73
N LEU A 2 -6.47 9.31 0.65
CA LEU A 2 -5.90 8.26 -0.22
C LEU A 2 -6.46 6.84 -0.01
N ARG A 3 -6.63 6.41 1.25
CA ARG A 3 -7.23 5.10 1.55
C ARG A 3 -8.62 4.95 0.92
N LEU A 4 -9.46 5.95 1.09
CA LEU A 4 -10.81 5.96 0.53
C LEU A 4 -10.77 5.96 -1.00
N SER A 5 -9.84 6.72 -1.61
CA SER A 5 -9.64 6.69 -3.07
C SER A 5 -9.26 5.30 -3.58
N LEU A 6 -8.41 4.55 -2.85
CA LEU A 6 -8.09 3.17 -3.18
C LEU A 6 -9.29 2.24 -3.01
N GLU A 7 -10.07 2.40 -1.93
CA GLU A 7 -11.32 1.63 -1.73
C GLU A 7 -12.31 1.85 -2.87
N CYS A 8 -12.50 3.10 -3.33
CA CYS A 8 -13.31 3.41 -4.51
C CYS A 8 -12.71 2.83 -5.80
N LEU A 9 -11.40 2.92 -5.99
CA LEU A 9 -10.71 2.34 -7.15
C LEU A 9 -10.97 0.84 -7.25
N TRP A 10 -10.96 0.10 -6.14
CA TRP A 10 -11.23 -1.33 -6.14
C TRP A 10 -12.68 -1.64 -6.51
N ALA A 11 -13.63 -0.83 -6.04
CA ALA A 11 -15.03 -0.94 -6.45
C ALA A 11 -15.21 -0.67 -7.95
N ASP A 12 -14.52 0.34 -8.51
CA ASP A 12 -14.59 0.63 -9.95
C ASP A 12 -13.96 -0.50 -10.78
N ILE A 13 -12.84 -1.08 -10.32
CA ILE A 13 -12.20 -2.23 -10.98
C ILE A 13 -13.10 -3.48 -10.92
N ALA A 14 -13.89 -3.66 -9.87
CA ALA A 14 -14.89 -4.73 -9.79
C ALA A 14 -15.83 -4.71 -10.99
N VAL A 15 -16.31 -3.51 -11.33
CA VAL A 15 -17.32 -3.28 -12.37
C VAL A 15 -16.69 -3.22 -13.76
N HIS A 16 -15.51 -2.59 -13.88
CA HIS A 16 -14.93 -2.21 -15.18
C HIS A 16 -13.64 -2.94 -15.53
N GLY A 17 -13.00 -3.62 -14.58
CA GLY A 17 -11.67 -4.23 -14.74
C GLY A 17 -11.64 -5.54 -15.54
N LEU A 18 -12.82 -6.05 -15.92
CA LEU A 18 -12.97 -7.27 -16.74
C LEU A 18 -12.21 -8.50 -16.19
N ARG A 19 -11.99 -8.56 -14.87
CA ARG A 19 -11.20 -9.61 -14.19
C ARG A 19 -9.79 -9.79 -14.77
N LYS A 20 -9.18 -8.73 -15.28
CA LYS A 20 -7.79 -8.73 -15.77
C LYS A 20 -6.82 -8.33 -14.65
N PRO A 21 -5.55 -8.77 -14.70
CA PRO A 21 -4.51 -8.28 -13.80
C PRO A 21 -4.50 -6.75 -13.75
N THR A 22 -4.43 -6.19 -12.54
CA THR A 22 -4.41 -4.74 -12.32
C THR A 22 -2.99 -4.28 -12.03
N ALA A 23 -2.52 -3.28 -12.76
CA ALA A 23 -1.24 -2.65 -12.52
C ALA A 23 -1.43 -1.25 -11.90
N ILE A 24 -0.74 -0.98 -10.78
CA ILE A 24 -0.63 0.34 -10.17
C ILE A 24 0.82 0.81 -10.24
N PRO A 25 1.11 1.92 -10.94
CA PRO A 25 2.44 2.51 -10.92
C PRO A 25 2.69 3.27 -9.62
N LEU A 26 3.88 3.11 -9.04
CA LEU A 26 4.40 4.01 -7.99
C LEU A 26 5.19 5.20 -8.60
N VAL A 27 5.04 5.43 -9.90
CA VAL A 27 5.80 6.45 -10.64
C VAL A 27 5.30 7.85 -10.24
N GLY A 28 6.21 8.70 -9.74
CA GLY A 28 5.88 10.08 -9.38
C GLY A 28 5.33 10.26 -7.97
N SER A 29 5.54 9.30 -7.07
CA SER A 29 5.29 9.45 -5.62
C SER A 29 6.05 10.63 -4.98
N GLY A 30 7.10 11.16 -5.63
CA GLY A 30 7.72 12.44 -5.27
C GLY A 30 6.91 13.70 -5.62
N LEU A 31 5.74 13.58 -6.28
CA LEU A 31 4.88 14.70 -6.71
C LEU A 31 3.43 14.62 -6.19
N ALA A 32 2.97 13.47 -5.69
CA ALA A 32 1.73 13.40 -4.95
C ALA A 32 2.05 13.73 -3.49
N ARG A 33 1.43 14.79 -2.95
CA ARG A 33 1.57 15.27 -1.56
C ARG A 33 1.01 14.26 -0.54
N VAL A 34 1.51 13.04 -0.55
CA VAL A 34 1.15 11.99 0.39
C VAL A 34 2.30 11.89 1.37
N GLU A 35 2.04 12.15 2.65
CA GLU A 35 3.00 12.06 3.75
C GLU A 35 3.27 10.59 4.12
N LEU A 36 3.55 9.75 3.12
CA LEU A 36 3.86 8.32 3.28
C LEU A 36 5.17 7.99 2.58
N GLU A 37 5.99 7.20 3.26
CA GLU A 37 7.14 6.54 2.64
C GLU A 37 6.66 5.52 1.59
N LEU A 38 7.51 5.19 0.62
CA LEU A 38 7.13 4.32 -0.50
C LEU A 38 6.65 2.95 -0.03
N GLU A 39 7.29 2.35 0.98
CA GLU A 39 6.84 1.08 1.56
C GLU A 39 5.48 1.21 2.24
N GLN A 40 5.16 2.34 2.87
CA GLN A 40 3.87 2.55 3.53
C GLN A 40 2.75 2.70 2.50
N LEU A 41 3.04 3.40 1.38
CA LEU A 41 2.13 3.47 0.25
C LEU A 41 1.88 2.08 -0.35
N MET A 42 2.93 1.26 -0.53
CA MET A 42 2.78 -0.13 -1.00
C MET A 42 1.92 -0.96 -0.05
N ILE A 43 2.18 -0.89 1.25
CA ILE A 43 1.41 -1.62 2.27
C ILE A 43 -0.06 -1.15 2.26
N LEU A 44 -0.33 0.15 2.09
CA LEU A 44 -1.70 0.66 2.00
C LEU A 44 -2.43 0.15 0.76
N ILE A 45 -1.76 0.13 -0.40
CA ILE A 45 -2.31 -0.44 -1.64
C ILE A 45 -2.64 -1.93 -1.44
N ILE A 46 -1.72 -2.70 -0.86
CA ILE A 46 -1.90 -4.13 -0.60
C ILE A 46 -3.05 -4.35 0.41
N ASP A 47 -3.06 -3.63 1.54
CA ASP A 47 -4.08 -3.74 2.59
C ASP A 47 -5.49 -3.50 2.05
N THR A 48 -5.67 -2.40 1.30
CA THR A 48 -6.98 -2.06 0.73
C THR A 48 -7.39 -3.03 -0.38
N PHE A 49 -6.44 -3.51 -1.19
CA PHE A 49 -6.69 -4.53 -2.20
C PHE A 49 -7.17 -5.85 -1.58
N LEU A 50 -6.46 -6.34 -0.56
CA LEU A 50 -6.83 -7.57 0.16
C LEU A 50 -8.20 -7.40 0.83
N ALA A 51 -8.46 -6.23 1.43
CA ALA A 51 -9.74 -5.92 2.03
C ALA A 51 -10.90 -5.98 1.03
N SER A 52 -10.75 -5.36 -0.14
CA SER A 52 -11.77 -5.41 -1.20
C SER A 52 -11.95 -6.83 -1.75
N SER A 53 -10.85 -7.57 -1.91
CA SER A 53 -10.85 -8.93 -2.47
C SER A 53 -11.55 -9.97 -1.60
N ARG A 54 -11.75 -9.68 -0.30
CA ARG A 54 -12.52 -10.56 0.61
C ARG A 54 -14.02 -10.53 0.32
N SER A 55 -14.54 -9.40 -0.11
CA SER A 55 -15.98 -9.24 -0.39
C SER A 55 -16.33 -9.77 -1.79
N GLU A 56 -15.46 -9.54 -2.77
CA GLU A 56 -15.69 -9.97 -4.15
C GLU A 56 -14.36 -10.06 -4.92
N ARG A 57 -14.28 -10.99 -5.86
CA ARG A 57 -13.07 -11.21 -6.66
C ARG A 57 -13.06 -10.31 -7.90
N HIS A 58 -12.28 -9.22 -7.83
CA HIS A 58 -12.22 -8.18 -8.87
C HIS A 58 -11.12 -8.41 -9.91
N THR A 59 -9.95 -8.87 -9.47
CA THR A 59 -8.78 -9.15 -10.32
C THR A 59 -8.03 -10.38 -9.83
N PRO A 60 -7.44 -11.19 -10.72
CA PRO A 60 -6.64 -12.35 -10.33
C PRO A 60 -5.27 -11.97 -9.74
N GLU A 61 -4.77 -10.75 -9.99
CA GLU A 61 -3.41 -10.36 -9.65
C GLU A 61 -3.28 -8.84 -9.53
N LEU A 62 -2.65 -8.39 -8.45
CA LEU A 62 -2.22 -7.01 -8.27
C LEU A 62 -0.72 -6.89 -8.62
N ARG A 63 -0.37 -5.97 -9.50
CA ARG A 63 1.01 -5.63 -9.86
C ARG A 63 1.34 -4.21 -9.45
N ILE A 64 2.32 -4.05 -8.57
CA ILE A 64 2.83 -2.73 -8.20
C ILE A 64 4.09 -2.48 -9.04
N VAL A 65 4.03 -1.47 -9.91
CA VAL A 65 5.10 -1.16 -10.87
C VAL A 65 6.00 -0.07 -10.30
N VAL A 66 7.27 -0.41 -10.08
CA VAL A 66 8.29 0.50 -9.55
C VAL A 66 9.30 0.82 -10.64
N ARG A 67 9.69 2.09 -10.78
CA ARG A 67 10.80 2.47 -11.67
C ARG A 67 12.10 1.92 -11.07
N PRO A 68 13.00 1.31 -11.87
CA PRO A 68 14.24 0.74 -11.35
C PRO A 68 15.07 1.70 -10.47
N GLY A 69 15.12 2.99 -10.82
CA GLY A 69 15.84 4.00 -10.05
C GLY A 69 15.24 4.31 -8.67
N ASP A 70 13.96 4.04 -8.46
CA ASP A 70 13.27 4.29 -7.19
C ASP A 70 13.33 3.07 -6.25
N LEU A 71 13.73 1.90 -6.77
CA LEU A 71 13.74 0.65 -6.01
C LEU A 71 14.63 0.75 -4.76
N HIS A 72 15.75 1.47 -4.84
CA HIS A 72 16.68 1.67 -3.71
C HIS A 72 16.08 2.51 -2.57
N ALA A 73 15.08 3.33 -2.86
CA ALA A 73 14.40 4.14 -1.85
C ALA A 73 13.31 3.35 -1.10
N ILE A 74 13.01 2.12 -1.54
CA ILE A 74 11.96 1.30 -0.94
C ILE A 74 12.58 0.33 0.06
N ARG A 75 12.10 0.37 1.31
CA ARG A 75 12.38 -0.69 2.29
C ARG A 75 11.55 -1.94 1.99
N ILE A 76 11.96 -2.68 0.95
CA ILE A 76 11.22 -3.87 0.49
C ILE A 76 11.08 -4.95 1.57
N SER A 77 12.01 -4.99 2.53
CA SER A 77 11.94 -5.88 3.70
C SER A 77 10.72 -5.61 4.58
N GLU A 78 10.29 -4.35 4.72
CA GLU A 78 9.08 -4.01 5.49
C GLU A 78 7.82 -4.48 4.75
N VAL A 79 7.80 -4.35 3.42
CA VAL A 79 6.71 -4.86 2.58
C VAL A 79 6.66 -6.39 2.64
N ALA A 80 7.80 -7.06 2.51
CA ALA A 80 7.89 -8.52 2.62
C ALA A 80 7.40 -9.01 3.98
N ARG A 81 7.87 -8.39 5.07
CA ARG A 81 7.44 -8.69 6.44
C ARG A 81 5.93 -8.52 6.65
N PHE A 82 5.33 -7.51 6.00
CA PHE A 82 3.88 -7.35 6.01
C PHE A 82 3.16 -8.50 5.29
N VAL A 83 3.61 -8.86 4.08
CA VAL A 83 3.03 -9.93 3.27
C VAL A 83 3.18 -11.31 3.94
N GLU A 84 4.36 -11.59 4.50
CA GLU A 84 4.65 -12.85 5.21
C GLU A 84 3.84 -13.02 6.49
N ALA A 85 3.40 -11.92 7.10
CA ALA A 85 2.56 -11.95 8.30
C ALA A 85 1.07 -12.11 8.00
N LEU A 86 0.65 -12.09 6.73
CA LEU A 86 -0.74 -12.29 6.36
C LEU A 86 -1.18 -13.71 6.71
N ASP A 87 -2.37 -13.85 7.28
CA ASP A 87 -3.01 -15.16 7.41
C ASP A 87 -3.53 -15.67 6.05
N HIS A 88 -4.08 -16.87 6.05
CA HIS A 88 -4.70 -17.49 4.88
C HIS A 88 -5.91 -16.72 4.31
N HIS A 89 -6.46 -15.73 5.03
CA HIS A 89 -7.50 -14.82 4.58
C HIS A 89 -6.95 -13.49 4.05
N GLY A 90 -5.63 -13.31 4.02
CA GLY A 90 -4.98 -12.07 3.61
C GLY A 90 -5.17 -10.96 4.66
N GLN A 91 -5.25 -11.31 5.93
CA GLN A 91 -5.35 -10.35 7.03
C GLN A 91 -4.03 -10.26 7.78
N ALA A 92 -3.48 -9.05 7.87
CA ALA A 92 -2.33 -8.78 8.72
C ALA A 92 -2.77 -8.68 10.19
N PRO A 93 -1.90 -9.06 11.14
CA PRO A 93 -2.10 -8.76 12.56
C PRO A 93 -2.40 -7.27 12.77
N GLY A 94 -3.40 -6.95 13.60
CA GLY A 94 -3.88 -5.58 13.78
C GLY A 94 -2.79 -4.64 14.31
N ASP A 95 -1.92 -5.15 15.19
CA ASP A 95 -0.77 -4.44 15.73
C ASP A 95 0.28 -4.15 14.65
N LEU A 96 0.52 -5.10 13.75
CA LEU A 96 1.45 -4.95 12.63
C LEU A 96 0.98 -3.89 11.64
N ARG A 97 -0.30 -3.98 11.27
CA ARG A 97 -0.96 -3.06 10.34
C ARG A 97 -0.91 -1.63 10.89
N GLY A 98 -1.28 -1.45 12.16
CA GLY A 98 -1.20 -0.15 12.85
C GLY A 98 0.24 0.36 12.90
N ARG A 99 1.20 -0.45 13.38
CA ARG A 99 2.61 -0.03 13.42
C ARG A 99 3.16 0.42 12.06
N LEU A 100 2.87 -0.30 10.98
CA LEU A 100 3.41 0.01 9.66
C LEU A 100 2.75 1.24 9.01
N LEU A 101 1.45 1.43 9.21
CA LEU A 101 0.69 2.53 8.62
C LEU A 101 0.64 3.80 9.51
N ASP A 102 0.79 3.65 10.82
CA ASP A 102 0.72 4.75 11.82
C ASP A 102 2.10 5.30 12.21
N SER A 103 3.20 4.66 11.80
CA SER A 103 4.58 5.14 12.03
C SER A 103 4.85 6.55 11.48
N ALA A 104 3.98 7.08 10.61
CA ALA A 104 4.02 8.46 10.14
C ALA A 104 3.78 9.50 11.26
N THR A 105 3.31 9.10 12.44
CA THR A 105 3.02 10.04 13.54
C THR A 105 4.20 10.34 14.47
N PHE A 106 5.36 9.69 14.31
CA PHE A 106 6.51 9.87 15.23
C PHE A 106 7.83 10.20 14.50
N THR A 107 7.85 11.23 13.66
CA THR A 107 9.12 11.91 13.29
C THR A 107 8.96 13.44 13.23
N ALA A 108 8.29 14.03 14.23
CA ALA A 108 8.26 15.48 14.42
C ALA A 108 8.79 15.88 15.80
N LYS A 109 10.06 15.54 16.11
CA LYS A 109 10.86 16.28 17.10
C LYS A 109 12.30 15.79 17.09
N GLY A 110 13.24 16.69 16.77
CA GLY A 110 14.63 16.45 17.16
C GLY A 110 15.75 17.10 16.36
N HIS A 111 15.56 18.18 15.60
CA HIS A 111 16.70 19.00 15.13
C HIS A 111 16.36 20.49 15.15
N ALA A 112 16.32 21.05 16.35
CA ALA A 112 16.57 22.48 16.60
C ALA A 112 16.76 22.70 18.11
N ARG A 113 18.01 22.73 18.55
CA ARG A 113 18.58 23.41 19.74
C ARG A 113 20.08 23.37 19.46
N SER A 114 20.59 24.45 18.84
CA SER A 114 21.23 25.61 19.49
C SER A 114 22.67 25.33 19.88
#